data_AF-A0A2J0LKG0-F1
#
_entry.id   AF-A0A2J0LKG0-F1
#
_cell.length_a   1.000
_cell.length_b   1.000
_cell.length_c   1.000
_cell.angle_alpha   90.00
_cell.angle_beta   90.00
_cell.angle_gamma   90.00
#
_symmetry.space_group_name_H-M   'P 1'
#
loop_
_entity.id
_entity.type
_entity.pdbx_description
1 polymer ?
#
loop_
_entity_poly.entity_id
_entity_poly.type
_entity_poly.pdbx_seq_one_letter_code
_entity_poly.pdbx_strand_id
1 'polypeptide(L)' 'SDILSENVSELEFSYFDGAVWADTWNSDSASGVGLPKAVKVKLKVEDKKAKEGEVFEVITCLRTA' A
#
# COMPACT_ATOMS: atom_id res chain seq x y z
N SER A 1 0.91 19.88 5.69
CA SER A 1 0.63 18.54 5.17
C SER A 1 -0.73 18.59 4.53
N ASP A 2 -0.85 18.12 3.30
CA ASP A 2 -2.15 18.08 2.62
C ASP A 2 -2.92 16.84 3.07
N ILE A 3 -4.18 17.04 3.47
CA ILE A 3 -5.07 15.94 3.80
C ILE A 3 -5.69 15.44 2.50
N LEU A 4 -5.34 14.22 2.08
CA LEU A 4 -5.85 13.63 0.84
C LEU A 4 -7.21 12.95 1.04
N SER A 5 -7.51 12.45 2.25
CA SER A 5 -8.82 11.87 2.60
C SER A 5 -9.01 11.84 4.12
N GLU A 6 -10.19 12.23 4.61
CA GLU A 6 -10.52 12.31 6.04
C GLU A 6 -11.20 11.05 6.60
N ASN A 7 -11.64 10.14 5.73
CA ASN A 7 -12.53 9.03 6.09
C ASN A 7 -11.86 7.65 5.93
N VAL A 8 -10.53 7.62 5.88
CA VAL A 8 -9.76 6.37 5.81
C VAL A 8 -9.69 5.75 7.21
N SER A 9 -10.28 4.58 7.40
CA SER A 9 -10.23 3.84 8.66
C SER A 9 -9.14 2.79 8.70
N GLU A 10 -8.73 2.27 7.54
CA GLU A 10 -7.66 1.27 7.41
C GLU A 10 -6.83 1.57 6.15
N LEU A 11 -5.51 1.43 6.28
CA LEU A 11 -4.57 1.54 5.17
C LEU A 11 -3.47 0.50 5.36
N GLU A 12 -3.40 -0.46 4.43
CA GLU A 12 -2.43 -1.55 4.44
C GLU A 12 -1.60 -1.52 3.16
N PHE A 13 -0.32 -1.88 3.29
CA PHE A 13 0.61 -1.99 2.18
C PHE A 13 1.22 -3.39 2.16
N SER A 14 1.29 -3.98 0.97
CA SER A 14 2.13 -5.15 0.71
C SER A 14 3.07 -4.86 -0.46
N TYR A 15 4.24 -5.46 -0.42
CA TYR A 15 5.35 -5.19 -1.32
C TYR A 15 5.77 -6.49 -2.02
N PHE A 16 5.91 -6.45 -3.34
CA PHE A 16 6.26 -7.61 -4.14
C PHE A 16 7.72 -7.54 -4.59
N ASP A 17 8.52 -8.56 -4.25
CA ASP A 17 9.93 -8.64 -4.66
C ASP A 17 10.13 -9.28 -6.06
N GLY A 18 9.06 -9.84 -6.64
CA GLY A 18 9.12 -10.63 -7.87
C GLY A 18 8.78 -12.10 -7.70
N ALA A 19 8.70 -12.58 -6.46
CA ALA A 19 8.33 -13.94 -6.10
C ALA A 19 7.24 -13.97 -5.03
N VAL A 20 7.36 -13.16 -3.97
CA VAL A 20 6.45 -13.15 -2.82
C VAL A 20 6.00 -11.75 -2.43
N TRP A 21 4.84 -11.69 -1.78
CA TRP A 21 4.33 -10.48 -1.14
C TRP A 21 4.75 -10.47 0.34
N ALA A 22 5.18 -9.32 0.83
CA ALA A 22 5.49 -9.08 2.23
C ALA A 22 4.84 -7.78 2.71
N ASP A 23 4.45 -7.73 3.98
CA ASP A 23 3.83 -6.54 4.58
C ASP A 23 4.86 -5.53 5.12
N THR A 24 6.14 -5.85 4.98
CA THR A 24 7.26 -4.98 5.32
C THR A 24 8.26 -4.96 4.19
N TRP A 25 8.95 -3.82 4.03
CA TRP A 25 10.02 -3.67 3.06
C TRP A 25 11.21 -2.94 3.69
N ASN A 26 12.38 -3.55 3.65
CA ASN A 26 13.63 -2.97 4.14
C ASN A 26 14.47 -2.44 2.96
N SER A 27 14.22 -1.20 2.55
CA SER A 27 14.96 -0.53 1.47
C SER A 27 16.35 -0.02 1.88
N ASP A 28 16.89 -0.48 3.02
CA ASP A 28 18.18 0.00 3.50
C ASP A 28 19.25 -0.39 2.49
N SER A 29 19.95 0.60 1.94
CA SER A 29 21.00 0.41 0.93
C SER A 29 22.08 -0.63 1.31
N ALA A 30 22.23 -0.93 2.60
CA ALA A 30 23.12 -1.97 3.12
C ALA A 30 22.64 -3.41 2.83
N SER A 31 21.34 -3.64 2.61
CA SER A 31 20.77 -4.97 2.34
C SER A 31 20.92 -5.39 0.88
N GLY A 32 21.24 -4.46 -0.03
CA GLY A 32 21.25 -4.69 -1.48
C GLY A 32 19.85 -4.95 -2.07
N VAL A 33 18.79 -4.82 -1.27
CA VAL A 33 17.41 -5.00 -1.70
C VAL A 33 16.94 -3.70 -2.35
N GLY A 34 16.70 -3.74 -3.65
CA GLY A 34 16.19 -2.60 -4.42
C GLY A 34 14.76 -2.20 -4.03
N LEU A 35 14.14 -1.34 -4.84
CA LEU A 35 12.71 -1.06 -4.69
C LEU A 35 11.89 -2.33 -4.98
N PRO A 36 10.70 -2.48 -4.36
CA PRO A 36 9.81 -3.58 -4.71
C PRO A 36 9.37 -3.44 -6.17
N LYS A 37 9.09 -4.57 -6.83
CA LYS A 37 8.62 -4.59 -8.22
C LYS A 37 7.17 -4.15 -8.34
N ALA A 38 6.37 -4.35 -7.30
CA ALA A 38 5.01 -3.86 -7.22
C ALA A 38 4.64 -3.54 -5.77
N VAL A 39 3.66 -2.65 -5.61
CA VAL A 39 3.04 -2.33 -4.33
C VAL A 39 1.55 -2.57 -4.45
N LYS A 40 0.99 -3.23 -3.44
CA LYS A 40 -0.44 -3.37 -3.24
C LYS A 40 -0.83 -2.42 -2.12
N VAL A 41 -1.85 -1.62 -2.37
CA VAL A 41 -2.44 -0.71 -1.39
C VAL A 41 -3.88 -1.15 -1.17
N LYS A 42 -4.21 -1.46 0.07
CA LYS A 42 -5.58 -1.73 0.50
C LYS A 42 -6.04 -0.60 1.41
N LEU A 43 -7.18 -0.01 1.07
CA LEU A 43 -7.76 1.13 1.74
C LEU A 43 -9.17 0.78 2.17
N LYS A 44 -9.52 1.01 3.43
CA LYS A 44 -10.91 1.00 3.89
C LYS A 44 -11.36 2.43 4.16
N VAL A 45 -12.46 2.81 3.54
CA VAL A 45 -13.10 4.11 3.73
C VAL A 45 -14.41 3.90 4.47
N GLU A 46 -14.58 4.59 5.59
CA GLU A 46 -15.82 4.57 6.38
C GLU A 46 -16.51 5.92 6.20
N ASP A 47 -17.67 5.93 5.54
CA ASP A 47 -18.51 7.12 5.54
C ASP A 47 -19.08 7.32 6.94
N LYS A 48 -18.91 8.52 7.51
CA LYS A 48 -19.46 8.92 8.82
C LYS A 48 -20.98 8.71 8.92
N LYS A 49 -21.67 8.47 7.80
CA LYS A 49 -23.11 8.18 7.73
C LYS A 49 -23.47 6.73 7.37
N ALA A 50 -22.56 5.92 6.84
CA ALA A 50 -22.86 4.57 6.37
C ALA A 50 -22.34 3.51 7.35
N LYS A 51 -23.14 2.46 7.58
CA LYS A 51 -22.79 1.35 8.48
C LYS A 51 -21.86 0.31 7.86
N GLU A 52 -21.54 0.44 6.56
CA GLU A 52 -20.68 -0.46 5.81
C GLU A 52 -19.54 0.37 5.20
N GLY A 53 -18.30 0.00 5.51
CA GLY A 53 -17.11 0.62 4.93
C GLY A 53 -16.78 -0.03 3.58
N GLU A 54 -16.38 0.78 2.61
CA GLU A 54 -15.93 0.29 1.30
C GLU A 54 -14.43 -0.04 1.37
N VAL A 55 -14.04 -1.18 0.79
CA VAL A 55 -12.64 -1.60 0.69
C VAL A 55 -12.20 -1.50 -0.76
N PHE A 56 -11.13 -0.75 -0.98
CA PHE A 56 -10.47 -0.59 -2.27
C PHE A 56 -9.11 -1.28 -2.24
N GLU A 57 -8.81 -2.09 -3.24
CA GLU A 57 -7.48 -2.69 -3.43
C GLU A 57 -6.92 -2.27 -4.79
N VAL A 58 -5.70 -1.75 -4.78
CA VAL A 58 -4.99 -1.34 -6.00
C VAL A 58 -3.60 -1.96 -6.00
N ILE A 59 -3.21 -2.54 -7.13
CA ILE A 59 -1.86 -3.06 -7.36
C ILE A 59 -1.19 -2.20 -8.44
N THR A 60 0.03 -1.74 -8.15
CA THR A 60 0.83 -0.97 -9.12
C THR A 60 2.23 -1.55 -9.25
N CYS A 61 2.69 -1.73 -10.49
CA CYS A 61 4.06 -2.14 -10.76
C CYS A 61 4.97 -0.91 -10.75
N LEU A 62 6.06 -0.99 -10.00
CA LEU A 62 7.09 0.04 -10.00
C LEU A 62 8.03 -0.22 -11.17
N ARG A 63 8.06 0.70 -12.14
CA ARG A 63 9.09 0.66 -13.18
C ARG A 63 10.41 1.04 -12.55
N THR A 64 11.39 0.14 -12.60
CA THR A 64 12.79 0.49 -12.38
C THR A 64 13.23 1.38 -13.54
N ALA A 65 13.63 2.60 -13.24
CA ALA A 65 14.23 3.53 -14.19
C ALA A 65 15.57 2.99 -14.72
#